data_AF-A0A6N3E4K2-F1
#
_entry.id   AF-A0A6N3E4K2-F1
#
_cell.length_a   1.000
_cell.length_b   1.000
_cell.length_c   1.000
_cell.angle_alpha   90.00
_cell.angle_beta   90.00
_cell.angle_gamma   90.00
#
_symmetry.space_group_name_H-M   'P 1'
#
loop_
_entity.id
_entity.type
_entity.pdbx_description
1 polymer ?
#
loop_
_entity_poly.entity_id
_entity_poly.type
_entity_poly.pdbx_seq_one_letter_code
_entity_poly.pdbx_strand_id
1 'polypeptide(L)'
;MKVVELRAERAKIYEFFDKTHHYFSSTDNREMNYCGKVKNKNDKVLKENYETDKALLERLDKINNILMESDANTYIDVHGKHLSIATARMYLAELSTEDYYTRHTIGSDCEDMFIPAAGLDSNLQDNFYFNCLVEKDAEVILDPMHLKDKRTEFENKRKSWKYDLFVKVVMSDSTTEVSFIE
;
A
#
# COMPACT_ATOMS: atom_id res chain seq x y z
N MET A 1 -19.18 12.52 1.88
CA MET A 1 -18.67 11.30 2.56
C MET A 1 -17.20 11.54 2.86
N LYS A 2 -16.65 10.99 3.94
CA LYS A 2 -15.21 11.07 4.22
C LYS A 2 -14.43 10.03 3.42
N VAL A 3 -13.17 10.30 3.12
CA VAL A 3 -12.28 9.34 2.42
C VAL A 3 -12.20 8.00 3.17
N VAL A 4 -12.11 8.03 4.51
CA VAL A 4 -12.10 6.81 5.33
C VAL A 4 -13.36 5.95 5.17
N GLU A 5 -14.53 6.58 5.04
CA GLU A 5 -15.81 5.89 4.83
C GLU A 5 -15.86 5.28 3.42
N LEU A 6 -15.36 6.00 2.41
CA LEU A 6 -15.27 5.53 1.04
C LEU A 6 -14.29 4.35 0.90
N ARG A 7 -13.17 4.37 1.64
CA ARG A 7 -12.25 3.23 1.75
C ARG A 7 -12.91 2.02 2.43
N ALA A 8 -13.78 2.23 3.42
CA ALA A 8 -14.54 1.16 4.04
C ALA A 8 -15.56 0.54 3.06
N GLU A 9 -16.25 1.34 2.25
CA GLU A 9 -17.12 0.83 1.17
C GLU A 9 -16.32 0.01 0.16
N ARG A 10 -15.12 0.48 -0.22
CA ARG A 10 -14.21 -0.29 -1.08
C ARG A 10 -13.84 -1.64 -0.48
N ALA A 11 -13.52 -1.68 0.81
CA ALA A 11 -13.13 -2.92 1.51
C ALA A 11 -14.27 -3.95 1.52
N LYS A 12 -15.52 -3.52 1.71
CA LYS A 12 -16.70 -4.40 1.61
C LYS A 12 -16.85 -5.03 0.23
N ILE A 13 -16.53 -4.28 -0.83
CA ILE A 13 -16.56 -4.82 -2.21
C ILE A 13 -15.48 -5.87 -2.40
N TYR A 14 -14.25 -5.64 -1.92
CA TYR A 14 -13.19 -6.66 -1.98
C TYR A 14 -13.56 -7.93 -1.21
N GLU A 15 -14.09 -7.80 0.01
CA GLU A 15 -14.57 -8.96 0.80
C GLU A 15 -15.69 -9.73 0.08
N PHE A 16 -16.51 -9.03 -0.70
CA PHE A 16 -17.52 -9.68 -1.54
C PHE A 16 -16.88 -10.50 -2.66
N PHE A 17 -15.83 -9.99 -3.33
CA PHE A 17 -15.13 -10.69 -4.40
C PHE A 17 -14.24 -11.85 -3.93
N ASP A 18 -13.79 -11.84 -2.68
CA ASP A 18 -13.11 -13.00 -2.08
C ASP A 18 -14.04 -14.24 -2.03
N LYS A 19 -15.36 -14.05 -2.14
CA LYS A 19 -16.31 -15.15 -2.29
C LYS A 19 -16.34 -15.63 -3.73
N THR A 20 -16.16 -16.93 -3.92
CA THR A 20 -16.14 -17.53 -5.27
C THR A 20 -17.53 -17.59 -5.89
N HIS A 21 -17.90 -16.60 -6.70
CA HIS A 21 -19.05 -16.67 -7.60
C HIS A 21 -18.70 -17.42 -8.89
N HIS A 22 -19.69 -18.00 -9.56
CA HIS A 22 -19.48 -18.73 -10.81
C HIS A 22 -20.46 -18.18 -11.83
N TYR A 23 -19.98 -17.94 -13.05
CA TYR A 23 -20.75 -17.36 -14.16
C TYR A 23 -21.02 -18.38 -15.27
N PHE A 24 -20.50 -19.60 -15.13
CA PHE A 24 -20.70 -20.70 -16.05
C PHE A 24 -21.07 -21.98 -15.28
N SER A 25 -21.70 -22.92 -15.99
CA SER A 25 -21.91 -24.30 -15.56
C SER A 25 -21.20 -25.22 -16.55
N SER A 26 -20.67 -26.34 -16.06
CA SER A 26 -20.03 -27.37 -16.90
C SER A 26 -20.55 -28.74 -16.47
N THR A 27 -20.49 -29.70 -17.37
CA THR A 27 -20.72 -31.12 -17.09
C THR A 27 -19.42 -31.93 -17.08
N ASP A 28 -18.28 -31.29 -17.34
CA ASP A 28 -16.97 -31.93 -17.37
C ASP A 28 -16.44 -32.09 -15.94
N ASN A 29 -16.39 -33.33 -15.44
CA ASN A 29 -15.99 -33.67 -14.07
C ASN A 29 -14.47 -33.62 -13.83
N ARG A 30 -13.70 -33.00 -14.72
CA ARG A 30 -12.26 -32.85 -14.54
C ARG A 30 -12.00 -31.84 -13.43
N GLU A 31 -11.36 -32.30 -12.36
CA GLU A 31 -10.82 -31.40 -11.33
C GLU A 31 -9.78 -30.49 -11.99
N MET A 32 -10.14 -29.23 -12.23
CA MET A 32 -9.16 -28.20 -12.54
C MET A 32 -8.55 -27.74 -11.22
N ASN A 33 -7.25 -27.98 -11.06
CA ASN A 33 -6.46 -27.70 -9.85
C ASN A 33 -6.49 -26.22 -9.36
N TYR A 34 -7.18 -25.30 -10.05
CA TYR A 34 -7.17 -23.88 -9.72
C TYR A 34 -8.54 -23.18 -9.64
N CYS A 35 -9.65 -23.80 -10.07
CA CYS A 35 -10.94 -23.10 -10.14
C CYS A 35 -12.13 -24.02 -9.84
N GLY A 36 -12.22 -24.53 -8.61
CA GLY A 36 -13.45 -25.06 -8.02
C GLY A 36 -14.01 -26.36 -8.65
N LYS A 37 -14.54 -27.25 -7.79
CA LYS A 37 -15.34 -28.38 -8.29
C LYS A 37 -16.56 -27.82 -9.03
N VAL A 38 -16.79 -28.35 -10.23
CA VAL A 38 -17.92 -27.99 -11.10
C VAL A 38 -19.24 -28.21 -10.36
N LYS A 39 -19.98 -27.11 -10.14
CA LYS A 39 -21.32 -27.13 -9.55
C LYS A 39 -22.34 -26.81 -10.63
N ASN A 40 -23.32 -27.68 -10.79
CA ASN A 40 -24.41 -27.50 -11.73
C ASN A 40 -25.34 -26.39 -11.23
N LYS A 41 -25.07 -25.14 -11.64
CA LYS A 41 -25.91 -23.96 -11.36
C LYS A 41 -26.84 -23.73 -12.54
N ASN A 42 -28.07 -23.27 -12.27
CA ASN A 42 -29.01 -22.91 -13.32
C ASN A 42 -28.71 -21.53 -13.92
N ASP A 43 -29.20 -21.28 -15.14
CA ASP A 43 -28.97 -20.05 -15.91
C ASP A 43 -29.33 -18.77 -15.15
N LYS A 44 -30.40 -18.81 -14.35
CA LYS A 44 -30.84 -17.64 -13.57
C LYS A 44 -29.77 -17.23 -12.55
N VAL A 45 -29.25 -18.19 -11.78
CA VAL A 45 -28.21 -17.95 -10.77
C VAL A 45 -26.91 -17.47 -11.43
N LEU A 46 -26.55 -18.01 -12.59
CA LEU A 46 -25.33 -17.60 -13.30
C LEU A 46 -25.42 -16.15 -13.78
N LYS A 47 -26.57 -15.76 -14.37
CA LYS A 47 -26.83 -14.38 -14.80
C LYS A 47 -26.87 -13.41 -13.63
N GLU A 48 -27.54 -13.77 -12.53
CA GLU A 48 -27.61 -12.95 -11.32
C GLU A 48 -26.21 -12.71 -10.73
N ASN A 49 -25.36 -13.74 -10.66
CA ASN A 49 -23.97 -13.58 -10.22
C ASN A 49 -23.20 -12.61 -11.14
N TYR A 50 -23.32 -12.78 -12.46
CA TYR A 50 -22.61 -11.94 -13.42
C TYR A 50 -23.03 -10.47 -13.30
N GLU A 51 -24.33 -10.17 -13.29
CA GLU A 51 -24.82 -8.79 -13.21
C GLU A 51 -24.50 -8.16 -11.84
N THR A 52 -24.55 -8.93 -10.75
CA THR A 52 -24.17 -8.45 -9.41
C THR A 52 -22.70 -8.05 -9.37
N ASP A 53 -21.82 -8.94 -9.84
CA ASP A 53 -20.38 -8.72 -9.81
C ASP A 53 -19.98 -7.58 -10.76
N LYS A 54 -20.61 -7.49 -11.93
CA LYS A 54 -20.41 -6.38 -12.86
C LYS A 54 -20.79 -5.04 -12.22
N ALA A 55 -21.97 -4.95 -11.60
CA ALA A 55 -22.40 -3.71 -10.93
C ALA A 55 -21.46 -3.31 -9.78
N LEU A 56 -20.92 -4.31 -9.04
CA LEU A 56 -19.94 -4.06 -7.99
C LEU A 56 -18.60 -3.57 -8.53
N LEU A 57 -18.13 -4.09 -9.68
CA LEU A 57 -16.93 -3.59 -10.35
C LEU A 57 -17.11 -2.15 -10.83
N GLU A 58 -18.24 -1.83 -11.45
CA GLU A 58 -18.55 -0.45 -11.87
C GLU A 58 -18.59 0.51 -10.67
N ARG A 59 -19.15 0.07 -9.53
CA ARG A 59 -19.12 0.83 -8.28
C ARG A 59 -17.69 0.98 -7.73
N LEU A 60 -16.87 -0.08 -7.80
CA LEU A 60 -15.48 -0.08 -7.39
C LEU A 60 -14.64 0.90 -8.22
N ASP A 61 -14.85 0.97 -9.53
CA ASP A 61 -14.18 1.90 -10.42
C ASP A 61 -14.50 3.35 -10.06
N LYS A 62 -15.77 3.68 -9.82
CA LYS A 62 -16.18 5.01 -9.32
C LYS A 62 -15.48 5.36 -8.01
N ILE A 63 -15.47 4.44 -7.05
CA ILE A 63 -14.80 4.62 -5.76
C ILE A 63 -13.30 4.86 -5.95
N ASN A 64 -12.64 4.04 -6.76
CA ASN A 64 -11.20 4.15 -7.00
C ASN A 64 -10.83 5.46 -7.67
N ASN A 65 -11.60 5.92 -8.67
CA ASN A 65 -11.34 7.21 -9.31
C ASN A 65 -11.39 8.37 -8.30
N ILE A 66 -12.42 8.41 -7.45
CA ILE A 66 -12.54 9.45 -6.42
C ILE A 66 -11.40 9.38 -5.40
N LEU A 67 -11.03 8.18 -4.96
CA LEU A 67 -9.90 7.99 -4.04
C LEU A 67 -8.58 8.45 -4.67
N MET A 68 -8.33 8.13 -5.94
CA MET A 68 -7.11 8.52 -6.65
C MET A 68 -7.04 10.04 -6.86
N GLU A 69 -8.15 10.66 -7.26
CA GLU A 69 -8.25 12.11 -7.39
C GLU A 69 -8.05 12.82 -6.03
N SER A 70 -8.65 12.28 -4.96
CA SER A 70 -8.45 12.80 -3.60
C SER A 70 -7.00 12.66 -3.15
N ASP A 71 -6.39 11.50 -3.36
CA ASP A 71 -5.01 11.22 -2.96
C ASP A 71 -4.01 12.13 -3.72
N ALA A 72 -4.31 12.45 -4.99
CA ALA A 72 -3.48 13.35 -5.81
C ALA A 72 -3.59 14.83 -5.38
N ASN A 73 -4.75 15.27 -4.89
CA ASN A 73 -5.02 16.68 -4.58
C ASN A 73 -4.91 17.03 -3.08
N THR A 74 -4.67 16.05 -2.21
CA THR A 74 -4.54 16.25 -0.76
C THR A 74 -3.08 16.11 -0.33
N TYR A 75 -2.64 16.96 0.59
CA TYR A 75 -1.25 17.01 1.04
C TYR A 75 -1.10 16.87 2.56
N ILE A 76 0.03 16.32 2.98
CA ILE A 76 0.44 16.17 4.38
C ILE A 76 1.89 16.62 4.56
N ASP A 77 2.20 17.05 5.78
CA ASP A 77 3.56 17.39 6.18
C ASP A 77 4.15 16.33 7.12
N VAL A 78 5.28 15.75 6.74
CA VAL A 78 6.02 14.73 7.51
C VAL A 78 7.51 15.07 7.48
N HIS A 79 8.13 15.22 8.65
CA HIS A 79 9.57 15.54 8.79
C HIS A 79 10.03 16.76 7.98
N GLY A 80 9.15 17.77 7.81
CA GLY A 80 9.42 18.97 7.03
C GLY A 80 9.27 18.79 5.52
N LYS A 81 8.70 17.66 5.05
CA LYS A 81 8.39 17.38 3.65
C LYS A 81 6.89 17.55 3.42
N HIS A 82 6.55 18.32 2.39
CA HIS A 82 5.18 18.48 1.91
C HIS A 82 4.89 17.45 0.81
N LEU A 83 4.07 16.45 1.10
CA LEU A 83 3.83 15.30 0.23
C LEU A 83 2.35 15.23 -0.13
N SER A 84 2.03 14.87 -1.38
CA SER A 84 0.67 14.43 -1.68
C SER A 84 0.40 13.09 -0.98
N ILE A 85 -0.86 12.81 -0.69
CA ILE A 85 -1.25 11.51 -0.12
C ILE A 85 -0.88 10.37 -1.08
N ALA A 86 -0.99 10.56 -2.40
CA ALA A 86 -0.54 9.59 -3.40
C ALA A 86 0.94 9.22 -3.22
N THR A 87 1.83 10.22 -3.11
CA THR A 87 3.26 9.99 -2.85
C THR A 87 3.51 9.34 -1.49
N ALA A 88 2.81 9.79 -0.44
CA ALA A 88 2.93 9.21 0.89
C ALA A 88 2.55 7.72 0.91
N ARG A 89 1.50 7.33 0.17
CA ARG A 89 1.10 5.92 0.03
C ARG A 89 2.11 5.10 -0.76
N MET A 90 2.77 5.66 -1.77
CA MET A 90 3.87 4.97 -2.45
C MET A 90 5.02 4.67 -1.50
N TYR A 91 5.43 5.65 -0.68
CA TYR A 91 6.45 5.42 0.35
C TYR A 91 6.01 4.37 1.39
N LEU A 92 4.74 4.39 1.83
CA LEU A 92 4.22 3.34 2.71
C LEU A 92 4.22 1.96 2.02
N ALA A 93 3.95 1.91 0.72
CA ALA A 93 3.99 0.68 -0.06
C ALA A 93 5.43 0.13 -0.13
N GLU A 94 6.43 0.96 -0.45
CA GLU A 94 7.86 0.58 -0.44
C GLU A 94 8.26 -0.04 0.91
N LEU A 95 7.87 0.62 2.01
CA LEU A 95 8.09 0.18 3.39
C LEU A 95 7.24 -1.04 3.81
N SER A 96 6.40 -1.57 2.93
CA SER A 96 5.59 -2.77 3.14
C SER A 96 5.92 -3.90 2.16
N THR A 97 6.48 -3.57 0.99
CA THR A 97 6.89 -4.53 -0.04
C THR A 97 8.21 -5.21 0.26
N GLU A 98 9.08 -4.61 1.09
CA GLU A 98 10.25 -5.32 1.62
C GLU A 98 9.85 -6.55 2.45
N ASP A 99 8.66 -6.53 3.08
CA ASP A 99 8.07 -7.65 3.81
C ASP A 99 7.64 -8.81 2.88
N TYR A 100 7.42 -8.54 1.59
CA TYR A 100 7.03 -9.50 0.56
C TYR A 100 8.25 -10.14 -0.15
N TYR A 101 9.26 -9.34 -0.52
CA TYR A 101 10.47 -9.84 -1.19
C TYR A 101 11.42 -10.59 -0.25
N THR A 102 11.53 -10.19 1.03
CA THR A 102 12.38 -10.93 1.99
C THR A 102 11.79 -12.30 2.40
N ARG A 103 10.51 -12.58 2.13
CA ARG A 103 9.90 -13.89 2.44
C ARG A 103 9.93 -14.91 1.30
N HIS A 104 10.19 -14.52 0.04
CA HIS A 104 9.97 -15.42 -1.11
C HIS A 104 11.09 -15.51 -2.16
N THR A 105 12.27 -14.91 -1.98
CA THR A 105 13.39 -15.09 -2.92
C THR A 105 14.67 -15.53 -2.23
N ILE A 106 14.73 -16.82 -1.87
CA ILE A 106 15.99 -17.57 -1.91
C ILE A 106 15.93 -18.43 -3.17
N GLY A 107 16.68 -18.04 -4.19
CA GLY A 107 16.98 -18.88 -5.35
C GLY A 107 16.59 -18.25 -6.70
N SER A 108 17.44 -17.39 -7.24
CA SER A 108 18.23 -17.70 -8.44
C SER A 108 18.91 -16.43 -8.96
N ASP A 109 20.23 -16.40 -8.83
CA ASP A 109 21.22 -15.80 -9.74
C ASP A 109 20.70 -14.77 -10.76
N CYS A 110 20.81 -13.49 -10.37
CA CYS A 110 21.37 -12.37 -11.12
C CYS A 110 20.96 -11.07 -10.37
N GLU A 111 21.88 -10.11 -10.25
CA GLU A 111 21.70 -8.76 -9.69
C GLU A 111 22.10 -8.53 -8.22
N ASP A 112 23.39 -8.71 -7.94
CA ASP A 112 24.15 -8.07 -6.85
C ASP A 112 24.24 -6.52 -7.01
N MET A 113 23.13 -5.82 -7.32
CA MET A 113 23.11 -4.34 -7.36
C MET A 113 22.18 -3.72 -6.31
N PHE A 114 21.36 -4.53 -5.64
CA PHE A 114 20.53 -4.08 -4.53
C PHE A 114 20.55 -5.14 -3.43
N ILE A 115 21.67 -5.24 -2.72
CA ILE A 115 21.68 -5.91 -1.41
C ILE A 115 21.41 -4.81 -0.37
N PRO A 116 20.17 -4.58 0.08
CA PRO A 116 19.95 -3.80 1.29
C PRO A 116 20.56 -4.59 2.45
N ALA A 117 21.56 -4.00 3.10
CA ALA A 117 22.12 -4.55 4.32
C ALA A 117 20.99 -4.71 5.35
N ALA A 118 20.97 -5.87 6.00
CA ALA A 118 19.87 -6.41 6.77
C ALA A 118 19.19 -5.44 7.76
N GLY A 119 17.86 -5.35 7.66
CA GLY A 119 16.98 -4.98 8.78
C GLY A 119 15.81 -4.03 8.44
N LEU A 120 14.68 -4.63 8.00
CA LEU A 120 13.28 -4.20 8.23
C LEU A 120 12.83 -2.84 7.65
N ASP A 121 11.83 -2.87 6.76
CA ASP A 121 11.00 -1.73 6.33
C ASP A 121 11.80 -0.45 5.99
N SER A 122 12.75 -0.54 5.06
CA SER A 122 13.56 0.59 4.62
C SER A 122 13.10 1.10 3.25
N ASN A 123 13.14 2.41 3.04
CA ASN A 123 13.05 2.99 1.70
C ASN A 123 14.14 4.06 1.53
N LEU A 124 14.26 4.65 0.34
CA LEU A 124 15.32 5.65 0.08
C LEU A 124 15.29 6.82 1.07
N GLN A 125 14.13 7.14 1.62
CA GLN A 125 14.01 8.17 2.63
C GLN A 125 14.56 7.74 4.00
N ASP A 126 14.33 6.48 4.41
CA ASP A 126 14.98 5.89 5.59
C ASP A 126 16.51 5.82 5.42
N ASN A 127 16.95 5.32 4.27
CA ASN A 127 18.37 5.21 3.92
C ASN A 127 19.07 6.59 3.92
N PHE A 128 18.39 7.63 3.45
CA PHE A 128 18.91 8.99 3.57
C PHE A 128 19.13 9.40 5.03
N TYR A 129 18.18 9.11 5.93
CA TYR A 129 18.35 9.42 7.35
C TYR A 129 19.46 8.57 7.98
N PHE A 130 19.56 7.29 7.63
CA PHE A 130 20.64 6.42 8.06
C PHE A 130 22.02 6.96 7.66
N ASN A 131 22.19 7.36 6.40
CA ASN A 131 23.44 7.91 5.89
C ASN A 131 23.81 9.27 6.52
N CYS A 132 22.85 9.96 7.17
CA CYS A 132 23.10 11.18 7.92
C CYS A 132 23.50 10.92 9.38
N LEU A 133 23.50 9.66 9.85
CA LEU A 133 23.90 9.32 11.22
C LEU A 133 25.43 9.28 11.34
N VAL A 134 25.96 10.12 12.21
CA VAL A 134 27.36 10.09 12.63
C VAL A 134 27.47 9.31 13.94
N GLU A 135 28.42 8.38 14.05
CA GLU A 135 28.68 7.65 15.30
C GLU A 135 29.14 8.61 16.41
N LYS A 136 28.78 8.30 17.66
CA LYS A 136 28.98 9.22 18.79
C LYS A 136 30.47 9.52 19.03
N ASP A 137 31.28 8.49 18.89
CA ASP A 137 32.72 8.44 19.10
C ASP A 137 33.54 8.63 17.81
N ALA A 138 32.89 8.83 16.66
CA ALA A 138 33.60 9.09 15.41
C ALA A 138 34.42 10.40 15.48
N GLU A 139 35.67 10.32 15.02
CA GLU A 139 36.49 11.49 14.71
C GLU A 139 36.04 12.06 13.36
N VAL A 140 35.58 13.31 13.36
CA VAL A 140 34.97 13.95 12.19
C VAL A 140 35.90 15.03 11.66
N ILE A 141 36.44 14.80 10.47
CA ILE A 141 37.38 15.72 9.80
C ILE A 141 36.62 16.87 9.11
N LEU A 142 35.44 16.60 8.55
CA LEU A 142 34.63 17.58 7.81
C LEU A 142 33.13 17.29 8.02
N ASP A 143 32.39 18.25 8.58
CA ASP A 143 30.94 18.16 8.77
C ASP A 143 30.28 19.54 8.56
N PRO A 144 30.12 19.96 7.29
CA PRO A 144 29.60 21.28 6.96
C PRO A 144 28.12 21.46 7.35
N MET A 145 27.41 20.36 7.61
CA MET A 145 25.98 20.36 7.93
C MET A 145 25.68 20.15 9.41
N HIS A 146 26.73 20.01 10.23
CA HIS A 146 26.65 19.72 11.67
C HIS A 146 25.81 18.46 11.96
N LEU A 147 26.01 17.41 11.16
CA LEU A 147 25.33 16.12 11.28
C LEU A 147 25.63 15.44 12.62
N LYS A 148 26.84 15.61 13.17
CA LYS A 148 27.17 15.06 14.50
C LYS A 148 26.30 15.68 15.60
N ASP A 149 26.08 16.98 15.54
CA ASP A 149 25.20 17.70 16.49
C ASP A 149 23.72 17.33 16.30
N LYS A 150 23.33 17.01 15.06
CA LYS A 150 21.97 16.60 14.68
C LYS A 150 21.73 15.09 14.76
N ARG A 151 22.67 14.31 15.28
CA ARG A 151 22.56 12.84 15.34
C ARG A 151 21.21 12.37 15.90
N THR A 152 20.80 12.93 17.04
CA THR A 152 19.53 12.57 17.69
C THR A 152 18.31 12.93 16.81
N GLU A 153 18.37 14.03 16.07
CA GLU A 153 17.30 14.43 15.15
C GLU A 153 17.13 13.39 14.03
N PHE A 154 18.22 13.01 13.35
CA PHE A 154 18.18 12.02 12.27
C PHE A 154 17.85 10.62 12.77
N GLU A 155 18.32 10.25 13.97
CA GLU A 155 17.98 8.97 14.60
C GLU A 155 16.48 8.88 14.89
N ASN A 156 15.88 9.98 15.39
CA ASN A 156 14.45 10.05 15.63
C ASN A 156 13.65 10.03 14.32
N LYS A 157 14.04 10.83 13.32
CA LYS A 157 13.41 10.85 12.00
C LYS A 157 13.44 9.49 11.31
N ARG A 158 14.54 8.75 11.45
CA ARG A 158 14.63 7.39 10.91
C ARG A 158 13.60 6.47 11.59
N LYS A 159 13.64 6.38 12.92
CA LYS A 159 12.76 5.51 13.72
C LYS A 159 11.28 5.81 13.53
N SER A 160 10.91 7.09 13.35
CA SER A 160 9.51 7.48 13.26
C SER A 160 8.97 7.57 11.84
N TRP A 161 9.81 7.47 10.81
CA TRP A 161 9.42 7.74 9.41
C TRP A 161 8.16 6.99 8.96
N LYS A 162 8.17 5.65 9.07
CA LYS A 162 7.02 4.80 8.68
C LYS A 162 5.76 5.17 9.47
N TYR A 163 5.90 5.33 10.78
CA TYR A 163 4.76 5.58 11.68
C TYR A 163 4.16 6.97 11.48
N ASP A 164 5.00 8.01 11.43
CA ASP A 164 4.55 9.39 11.26
C ASP A 164 3.90 9.58 9.89
N LEU A 165 4.44 8.95 8.85
CA LEU A 165 3.84 8.94 7.52
C LEU A 165 2.47 8.25 7.53
N PHE A 166 2.36 7.07 8.15
CA PHE A 166 1.11 6.33 8.27
C PHE A 166 0.04 7.11 9.03
N VAL A 167 0.38 7.67 10.20
CA VAL A 167 -0.54 8.45 11.03
C VAL A 167 -1.07 9.64 10.25
N LYS A 168 -0.22 10.38 9.54
CA LYS A 168 -0.64 11.53 8.75
C LYS A 168 -1.59 11.14 7.61
N VAL A 169 -1.32 10.02 6.92
CA VAL A 169 -2.22 9.50 5.89
C VAL A 169 -3.59 9.13 6.47
N VAL A 170 -3.64 8.39 7.59
CA VAL A 170 -4.89 7.97 8.23
C VAL A 170 -5.68 9.16 8.78
N MET A 171 -4.99 10.15 9.36
CA MET A 171 -5.61 11.39 9.80
C MET A 171 -6.25 12.12 8.62
N SER A 172 -5.52 12.25 7.50
CA SER A 172 -6.05 12.85 6.29
C SER A 172 -7.29 12.12 5.78
N ASP A 173 -7.26 10.78 5.70
CA ASP A 173 -8.42 9.99 5.29
C ASP A 173 -9.66 10.25 6.17
N SER A 174 -9.44 10.48 7.47
CA SER A 174 -10.49 10.68 8.47
C SER A 174 -11.09 12.10 8.45
N THR A 175 -10.42 13.05 7.79
CA THR A 175 -10.82 14.46 7.76
C THR A 175 -11.14 14.98 6.36
N THR A 176 -10.65 14.34 5.30
CA THR A 176 -10.91 14.76 3.92
C THR A 176 -12.31 14.32 3.49
N GLU A 177 -13.09 15.27 2.97
CA GLU A 177 -14.40 15.03 2.38
C GLU A 177 -14.31 14.84 0.87
N VAL A 178 -15.12 13.93 0.35
CA VAL A 178 -15.27 13.64 -1.07
C VAL A 178 -16.75 13.59 -1.46
N SER A 179 -17.02 13.96 -2.71
CA SER A 179 -18.34 13.81 -3.32
C SER A 179 -18.47 12.41 -3.89
N PHE A 180 -19.39 11.62 -3.34
CA PHE A 180 -19.77 10.32 -3.87
C PHE A 180 -21.28 10.36 -4.12
N ILE A 181 -21.68 10.35 -5.39
CA ILE A 181 -23.07 10.30 -5.83
C ILE A 181 -23.30 8.91 -6.42
N GLU A 182 -24.26 8.16 -5.88
CA GLU A 182 -24.57 6.79 -6.31
C GLU A 182 -25.21 6.73 -7.69
#